data_AF-A0A7S4M260-F1
#
_entry.id   AF-A0A7S4M260-F1
#
_cell.length_a   1.000
_cell.length_b   1.000
_cell.length_c   1.000
_cell.angle_alpha   90.00
_cell.angle_beta   90.00
_cell.angle_gamma   90.00
#
_symmetry.space_group_name_H-M   'P 1'
#
loop_
_entity.id
_entity.type
_entity.pdbx_description
1 polymer ?
#
loop_
_entity_poly.entity_id
_entity_poly.type
_entity_poly.pdbx_seq_one_letter_code
_entity_poly.pdbx_strand_id
1 'polypeptide(L)'
;ISSRMLLAPIVSRAPLLAAATRPPAAAITMLAGPELIDAGVSIDTFAPQFLWLLIVAFPRSKITEKVMGPIIPLIALSLVHFAIVLMAATAPGGTEPIAIFADVFDPAKNQLDGMVRLFEVRDFVAEEWPHVLIWDLFVGRAIWLDSLERDVGFAWPALLLTNGIGPPGMLLYVLICLVTGKGLPTLGYTPSEEK
;
A
#
# COMPACT_ATOMS: atom_id res chain seq x y z
N ILE A 1 66.15 46.74 6.45
CA ILE A 1 66.56 47.32 7.75
C ILE A 1 65.35 48.09 8.26
N SER A 2 64.48 47.54 9.11
CA SER A 2 64.75 47.28 10.53
C SER A 2 63.88 46.12 11.04
N SER A 3 64.49 45.18 11.75
CA SER A 3 63.86 44.08 12.48
C SER A 3 63.34 44.57 13.83
N ARG A 4 62.21 44.01 14.31
CA ARG A 4 62.04 43.68 15.72
C ARG A 4 61.12 42.46 15.88
N MET A 5 61.79 41.35 16.15
CA MET A 5 61.27 40.13 16.76
C MET A 5 61.21 40.37 18.27
N LEU A 6 60.21 39.82 18.98
CA LEU A 6 60.41 38.94 20.16
C LEU A 6 59.14 38.74 21.02
N LEU A 7 58.91 37.44 21.30
CA LEU A 7 58.45 36.81 22.54
C LEU A 7 56.94 36.78 22.90
N ALA A 8 56.33 35.61 22.65
CA ALA A 8 55.43 34.94 23.59
C ALA A 8 56.25 34.44 24.82
N PRO A 9 55.70 34.16 26.03
CA PRO A 9 54.57 33.24 26.26
C PRO A 9 53.67 33.56 27.49
N ILE A 10 52.62 32.77 27.70
CA ILE A 10 52.28 32.05 28.96
C ILE A 10 50.81 31.58 28.91
N VAL A 11 50.64 30.28 29.07
CA VAL A 11 49.41 29.50 29.16
C VAL A 11 48.68 29.79 30.47
N SER A 12 47.35 29.97 30.45
CA SER A 12 46.51 29.57 31.60
C SER A 12 45.05 29.28 31.22
N ARG A 13 44.74 27.97 31.27
CA ARG A 13 43.50 27.31 31.68
C ARG A 13 42.16 27.75 31.08
N ALA A 14 41.67 26.87 30.20
CA ALA A 14 40.25 26.70 29.89
C ALA A 14 39.37 26.50 31.14
N PRO A 15 38.14 27.03 31.16
CA PRO A 15 37.02 26.32 31.72
C PRO A 15 36.39 25.44 30.62
N LEU A 16 36.52 24.13 30.81
CA LEU A 16 35.60 23.12 30.29
C LEU A 16 34.20 23.45 30.83
N LEU A 17 33.47 24.32 30.15
CA LEU A 17 32.02 24.34 30.22
C LEU A 17 31.55 23.42 29.10
N ALA A 18 31.40 22.16 29.47
CA ALA A 18 30.62 21.19 28.73
C ALA A 18 29.23 21.81 28.49
N ALA A 19 29.05 22.43 27.31
CA ALA A 19 27.74 22.62 26.76
C ALA A 19 27.21 21.21 26.51
N ALA A 20 26.51 20.67 27.50
CA ALA A 20 25.72 19.48 27.36
C ALA A 20 24.73 19.78 26.23
N THR A 21 25.07 19.34 25.02
CA THR A 21 24.15 19.23 23.91
C THR A 21 23.06 18.30 24.40
N ARG A 22 21.96 18.88 24.88
CA ARG A 22 20.71 18.14 25.04
C ARG A 22 20.48 17.44 23.70
N PRO A 23 20.28 16.12 23.67
CA PRO A 23 19.81 15.50 22.44
C PRO A 23 18.55 16.26 22.02
N PRO A 24 18.35 16.57 20.73
CA PRO A 24 17.09 17.15 20.31
C PRO A 24 16.01 16.19 20.81
N ALA A 25 15.15 16.69 21.70
CA ALA A 25 13.91 16.00 22.01
C ALA A 25 13.29 15.68 20.66
N ALA A 26 13.07 14.39 20.37
CA ALA A 26 12.51 13.95 19.10
C ALA A 26 11.23 14.77 18.90
N ALA A 27 11.30 15.77 18.03
CA ALA A 27 10.15 16.58 17.71
C ALA A 27 9.18 15.59 17.08
N ILE A 28 8.07 15.34 17.76
CA ILE A 28 6.91 14.75 17.11
C ILE A 28 6.49 15.80 16.10
N THR A 29 7.02 15.70 14.89
CA THR A 29 6.59 16.53 13.77
C THR A 29 5.14 16.15 13.53
N MET A 30 4.22 17.05 13.90
CA MET A 30 2.83 16.96 13.49
C MET A 30 2.83 17.05 11.96
N LEU A 31 2.56 15.94 11.28
CA LEU A 31 2.39 15.93 9.83
C LEU A 31 1.17 16.80 9.50
N ALA A 32 1.29 17.66 8.48
CA ALA A 32 0.16 18.42 7.96
C ALA A 32 -0.56 17.61 6.87
N GLY A 33 -1.67 18.14 6.34
CA GLY A 33 -2.60 17.41 5.47
C GLY A 33 -1.93 16.70 4.29
N PRO A 34 -1.13 17.40 3.46
CA PRO A 34 -0.44 16.78 2.32
C PRO A 34 0.55 15.68 2.73
N GLU A 35 1.32 15.89 3.78
CA GLU A 35 2.34 14.94 4.26
C GLU A 35 1.70 13.68 4.87
N LEU A 36 0.50 13.80 5.45
CA LEU A 36 -0.28 12.66 5.91
C LEU A 36 -0.78 11.79 4.76
N ILE A 37 -1.23 12.41 3.66
CA ILE A 37 -1.64 11.70 2.44
C ILE A 37 -0.44 10.93 1.86
N ASP A 38 0.72 11.59 1.72
CA ASP A 38 1.92 10.96 1.18
C ASP A 38 2.40 9.78 2.05
N ALA A 39 2.33 9.93 3.38
CA ALA A 39 2.63 8.85 4.32
C ALA A 39 1.64 7.68 4.19
N GLY A 40 0.34 7.96 4.07
CA GLY A 40 -0.70 6.96 3.86
C GLY A 40 -0.46 6.16 2.58
N VAL A 41 -0.24 6.85 1.46
CA VAL A 41 0.08 6.21 0.17
C VAL A 41 1.33 5.35 0.28
N SER A 42 2.36 5.82 0.99
CA SER A 42 3.59 5.05 1.22
C SER A 42 3.32 3.77 2.03
N ILE A 43 2.52 3.87 3.10
CA ILE A 43 2.13 2.72 3.91
C ILE A 43 1.39 1.70 3.05
N ASP A 44 0.35 2.10 2.33
CA ASP A 44 -0.46 1.21 1.50
C ASP A 44 0.29 0.69 0.27
N THR A 45 1.39 1.35 -0.14
CA THR A 45 2.28 0.83 -1.18
C THR A 45 3.16 -0.32 -0.68
N PHE A 46 3.79 -0.14 0.49
CA PHE A 46 4.85 -1.06 0.94
C PHE A 46 4.38 -2.12 1.94
N ALA A 47 3.43 -1.80 2.83
CA ALA A 47 2.95 -2.77 3.82
C ALA A 47 2.35 -4.04 3.20
N PRO A 48 1.53 -3.97 2.12
CA PRO A 48 1.01 -5.16 1.46
C PRO A 48 2.08 -6.11 0.93
N GLN A 49 3.27 -5.62 0.58
CA GLN A 49 4.33 -6.45 -0.02
C GLN A 49 4.82 -7.54 0.94
N PHE A 50 4.84 -7.25 2.24
CA PHE A 50 5.15 -8.26 3.27
C PHE A 50 4.04 -9.30 3.40
N LEU A 51 2.78 -8.91 3.20
CA LEU A 51 1.64 -9.82 3.22
C LEU A 51 1.62 -10.73 1.99
N TRP A 52 1.95 -10.19 0.82
CA TRP A 52 2.19 -10.97 -0.40
C TRP A 52 3.30 -11.99 -0.23
N LEU A 53 4.43 -11.58 0.37
CA LEU A 53 5.53 -12.50 0.66
C LEU A 53 5.07 -13.70 1.50
N LEU A 54 4.22 -13.48 2.50
CA LEU A 54 3.70 -14.55 3.34
C LEU A 54 2.85 -15.57 2.56
N ILE A 55 1.92 -15.11 1.73
CA ILE A 55 1.00 -16.01 1.00
C ILE A 55 1.64 -16.65 -0.24
N VAL A 56 2.68 -16.03 -0.81
CA VAL A 56 3.42 -16.59 -1.95
C VAL A 56 4.51 -17.55 -1.49
N ALA A 57 5.41 -17.11 -0.59
CA ALA A 57 6.58 -17.90 -0.21
C ALA A 57 6.30 -18.91 0.90
N PHE A 58 5.35 -18.61 1.79
CA PHE A 58 5.07 -19.42 2.98
C PHE A 58 3.57 -19.76 3.14
N PRO A 59 2.87 -20.23 2.10
CA PRO A 59 1.40 -20.30 2.06
C PRO A 59 0.77 -21.18 3.15
N ARG A 60 1.50 -22.18 3.67
CA ARG A 60 1.02 -23.13 4.69
C ARG A 60 1.68 -22.93 6.07
N SER A 61 2.42 -21.84 6.26
CA SER A 61 3.09 -21.58 7.54
C SER A 61 2.09 -21.11 8.59
N LYS A 62 2.37 -21.42 9.86
CA LYS A 62 1.54 -20.96 10.99
C LYS A 62 1.53 -19.44 11.16
N ILE A 63 2.61 -18.77 10.74
CA ILE A 63 2.68 -17.31 10.73
C ILE A 63 1.73 -16.75 9.67
N THR A 64 1.78 -17.28 8.44
CA THR A 64 0.89 -16.87 7.35
C THR A 64 -0.57 -17.09 7.71
N GLU A 65 -0.91 -18.27 8.24
CA GLU A 65 -2.27 -18.60 8.71
C GLU A 65 -2.75 -17.60 9.79
N LYS A 66 -1.90 -17.29 10.78
CA LYS A 66 -2.25 -16.36 11.86
C LYS A 66 -2.43 -14.91 11.38
N VAL A 67 -1.61 -14.46 10.43
CA VAL A 67 -1.63 -13.08 9.92
C VAL A 67 -2.71 -12.89 8.87
N MET A 68 -2.73 -13.76 7.84
CA MET A 68 -3.57 -13.61 6.65
C MET A 68 -4.88 -14.40 6.72
N GLY A 69 -4.99 -15.37 7.62
CA GLY A 69 -6.23 -16.12 7.84
C GLY A 69 -7.39 -15.21 8.25
N PRO A 70 -7.23 -14.31 9.24
CA PRO A 70 -8.19 -13.25 9.51
C PRO A 70 -8.20 -12.17 8.40
N ILE A 71 -9.30 -11.44 8.26
CA ILE A 71 -9.39 -10.28 7.34
C ILE A 71 -8.74 -9.00 7.91
N ILE A 72 -8.21 -9.06 9.14
CA ILE A 72 -7.71 -7.90 9.90
C ILE A 72 -6.64 -7.08 9.15
N PRO A 73 -5.62 -7.66 8.50
CA PRO A 73 -4.62 -6.85 7.78
C PRO A 73 -5.26 -5.99 6.68
N LEU A 74 -6.29 -6.51 6.01
CA LEU A 74 -6.99 -5.79 4.96
C LEU A 74 -7.83 -4.67 5.54
N ILE A 75 -8.53 -4.91 6.66
CA ILE A 75 -9.23 -3.84 7.38
C ILE A 75 -8.26 -2.72 7.79
N ALA A 76 -7.07 -3.08 8.29
CA ALA A 76 -6.07 -2.08 8.70
C ALA A 76 -5.61 -1.21 7.52
N LEU A 77 -5.30 -1.80 6.37
CA LEU A 77 -4.95 -1.06 5.14
C LEU A 77 -6.14 -0.23 4.64
N SER A 78 -7.35 -0.79 4.64
CA SER A 78 -8.56 -0.05 4.26
C SER A 78 -8.83 1.16 5.15
N LEU A 79 -8.46 1.13 6.43
CA LEU A 79 -8.57 2.28 7.32
C LEU A 79 -7.55 3.38 6.99
N VAL A 80 -6.33 3.01 6.56
CA VAL A 80 -5.32 3.97 6.08
C VAL A 80 -5.84 4.62 4.80
N HIS A 81 -6.26 3.82 3.83
CA HIS A 81 -6.87 4.32 2.59
C HIS A 81 -8.09 5.21 2.86
N PHE A 82 -8.99 4.81 3.77
CA PHE A 82 -10.14 5.64 4.15
C PHE A 82 -9.72 7.00 4.72
N ALA A 83 -8.64 7.05 5.51
CA ALA A 83 -8.10 8.32 5.98
C ALA A 83 -7.55 9.18 4.83
N ILE A 84 -6.88 8.59 3.84
CA ILE A 84 -6.42 9.29 2.63
C ILE A 84 -7.61 9.92 1.90
N VAL A 85 -8.66 9.14 1.63
CA VAL A 85 -9.88 9.59 0.95
C VAL A 85 -10.51 10.77 1.69
N LEU A 86 -10.66 10.68 3.01
CA LEU A 86 -11.27 11.74 3.82
C LEU A 86 -10.44 13.04 3.77
N MET A 87 -9.12 12.92 3.85
CA MET A 87 -8.23 14.08 3.81
C MET A 87 -8.21 14.74 2.43
N ALA A 88 -8.18 13.95 1.36
CA ALA A 88 -8.27 14.42 -0.02
C ALA A 88 -9.61 15.15 -0.26
N ALA A 89 -10.73 14.52 0.11
CA ALA A 89 -12.06 15.08 -0.13
C ALA A 89 -12.36 16.37 0.66
N THR A 90 -11.68 16.57 1.80
CA THR A 90 -11.86 17.76 2.65
C THR A 90 -10.84 18.86 2.39
N ALA A 91 -9.86 18.64 1.51
CA ALA A 91 -8.89 19.64 1.09
C ALA A 91 -9.55 20.72 0.20
N PRO A 92 -8.98 21.95 0.13
CA PRO A 92 -9.43 22.95 -0.83
C PRO A 92 -9.34 22.40 -2.27
N GLY A 93 -10.47 22.34 -2.98
CA GLY A 93 -10.54 21.74 -4.32
C GLY A 93 -10.78 20.23 -4.35
N GLY A 94 -10.92 19.56 -3.19
CA GLY A 94 -11.07 18.10 -3.10
C GLY A 94 -12.30 17.51 -3.79
N THR A 95 -13.27 18.34 -4.20
CA THR A 95 -14.45 17.93 -4.97
C THR A 95 -14.31 18.10 -6.49
N GLU A 96 -13.19 18.66 -6.97
CA GLU A 96 -12.89 18.82 -8.40
C GLU A 96 -12.98 17.50 -9.20
N PRO A 97 -12.50 16.34 -8.69
CA PRO A 97 -12.63 15.06 -9.38
C PRO A 97 -14.07 14.67 -9.70
N ILE A 98 -15.07 15.10 -8.91
CA ILE A 98 -16.47 14.68 -9.06
C ILE A 98 -17.02 15.10 -10.43
N ALA A 99 -16.68 16.30 -10.89
CA ALA A 99 -17.15 16.80 -12.18
C ALA A 99 -16.49 16.04 -13.36
N ILE A 100 -15.20 15.72 -13.23
CA ILE A 100 -14.45 14.96 -14.25
C ILE A 100 -14.93 13.50 -14.26
N PHE A 101 -15.21 12.92 -13.09
CA PHE A 101 -15.73 11.57 -12.95
C PHE A 101 -17.10 11.41 -13.61
N ALA A 102 -17.97 12.43 -13.51
CA ALA A 102 -19.25 12.40 -14.23
C ALA A 102 -19.05 12.27 -15.76
N ASP A 103 -17.99 12.85 -16.32
CA ASP A 103 -17.66 12.71 -17.75
C ASP A 103 -17.26 11.27 -18.12
N VAL A 104 -16.65 10.52 -17.19
CA VAL A 104 -16.28 9.11 -17.42
C VAL A 104 -17.53 8.26 -17.61
N PHE A 105 -18.62 8.55 -16.89
CA PHE A 105 -19.87 7.77 -16.99
C PHE A 105 -20.84 8.31 -18.04
N ASP A 106 -20.45 9.34 -18.81
CA ASP A 106 -21.22 9.80 -19.97
C ASP A 106 -20.91 8.90 -21.18
N PRO A 107 -21.88 8.11 -21.68
CA PRO A 107 -21.66 7.23 -22.83
C PRO A 107 -21.41 7.99 -24.14
N ALA A 108 -21.67 9.30 -24.18
CA ALA A 108 -21.36 10.15 -25.34
C ALA A 108 -19.90 10.61 -25.37
N LYS A 109 -19.14 10.41 -24.28
CA LYS A 109 -17.74 10.82 -24.15
C LYS A 109 -16.80 9.61 -24.21
N ASN A 110 -15.51 9.89 -24.40
CA ASN A 110 -14.46 8.89 -24.29
C ASN A 110 -14.08 8.67 -22.82
N GLN A 111 -14.34 7.46 -22.32
CA GLN A 111 -14.10 7.06 -20.93
C GLN A 111 -12.62 7.15 -20.57
N LEU A 112 -11.74 6.73 -21.49
CA LEU A 112 -10.30 6.73 -21.25
C LEU A 112 -9.77 8.16 -21.12
N ASP A 113 -10.22 9.09 -21.97
CA ASP A 113 -9.82 10.49 -21.89
C ASP A 113 -10.29 11.13 -20.56
N GLY A 114 -11.49 10.77 -20.09
CA GLY A 114 -11.97 11.16 -18.76
C GLY A 114 -11.09 10.64 -17.63
N MET A 115 -10.68 9.36 -17.69
CA MET A 115 -9.75 8.79 -16.72
C MET A 115 -8.38 9.46 -16.77
N VAL A 116 -7.82 9.75 -17.96
CA VAL A 116 -6.53 10.46 -18.09
C VAL A 116 -6.59 11.79 -17.34
N ARG A 117 -7.68 12.56 -17.52
CA ARG A 117 -7.89 13.83 -16.79
C ARG A 117 -8.01 13.64 -15.28
N LEU A 118 -8.66 12.58 -14.81
CA LEU A 118 -8.71 12.27 -13.38
C LEU A 118 -7.32 11.97 -12.81
N PHE A 119 -6.49 11.22 -13.53
CA PHE A 119 -5.11 10.92 -13.12
C PHE A 119 -4.18 12.13 -13.13
N GLU A 120 -4.59 13.28 -13.70
CA GLU A 120 -3.88 14.56 -13.54
C GLU A 120 -4.14 15.21 -12.18
N VAL A 121 -5.19 14.79 -11.45
CA VAL A 121 -5.51 15.27 -10.11
C VAL A 121 -4.77 14.45 -9.07
N ARG A 122 -3.76 15.04 -8.42
CA ARG A 122 -2.92 14.37 -7.39
C ARG A 122 -3.73 13.59 -6.37
N ASP A 123 -4.77 14.21 -5.82
CA ASP A 123 -5.54 13.65 -4.70
C ASP A 123 -6.39 12.45 -5.15
N PHE A 124 -6.81 12.43 -6.42
CA PHE A 124 -7.43 11.26 -7.03
C PHE A 124 -6.42 10.11 -7.20
N VAL A 125 -5.18 10.41 -7.63
CA VAL A 125 -4.12 9.39 -7.70
C VAL A 125 -3.80 8.79 -6.33
N ALA A 126 -3.77 9.63 -5.29
CA ALA A 126 -3.52 9.19 -3.92
C ALA A 126 -4.64 8.29 -3.37
N GLU A 127 -5.86 8.42 -3.89
CA GLU A 127 -7.00 7.58 -3.58
C GLU A 127 -6.96 6.27 -4.38
N GLU A 128 -6.86 6.34 -5.71
CA GLU A 128 -6.96 5.18 -6.59
C GLU A 128 -5.78 4.21 -6.49
N TRP A 129 -4.57 4.68 -6.20
CA TRP A 129 -3.42 3.78 -6.13
C TRP A 129 -3.48 2.81 -4.92
N PRO A 130 -3.66 3.27 -3.66
CA PRO A 130 -3.94 2.37 -2.54
C PRO A 130 -5.17 1.50 -2.76
N HIS A 131 -6.23 2.05 -3.37
CA HIS A 131 -7.46 1.33 -3.68
C HIS A 131 -7.16 0.04 -4.47
N VAL A 132 -6.44 0.13 -5.60
CA VAL A 132 -6.12 -1.06 -6.41
C VAL A 132 -5.23 -2.06 -5.67
N LEU A 133 -4.25 -1.60 -4.89
CA LEU A 133 -3.34 -2.48 -4.15
C LEU A 133 -4.08 -3.31 -3.08
N ILE A 134 -5.03 -2.69 -2.38
CA ILE A 134 -5.81 -3.35 -1.33
C ILE A 134 -6.78 -4.36 -1.95
N TRP A 135 -7.42 -4.02 -3.07
CA TRP A 135 -8.29 -4.95 -3.78
C TRP A 135 -7.53 -6.13 -4.39
N ASP A 136 -6.35 -5.89 -4.95
CA ASP A 136 -5.50 -6.98 -5.46
C ASP A 136 -5.08 -7.92 -4.34
N LEU A 137 -4.72 -7.40 -3.16
CA LEU A 137 -4.43 -8.23 -1.99
C LEU A 137 -5.68 -8.97 -1.49
N PHE A 138 -6.86 -8.36 -1.54
CA PHE A 138 -8.13 -9.02 -1.20
C PHE A 138 -8.39 -10.23 -2.10
N VAL A 139 -8.26 -10.05 -3.42
CA VAL A 139 -8.39 -11.14 -4.39
C VAL A 139 -7.29 -12.17 -4.19
N GLY A 140 -6.03 -11.75 -3.99
CA GLY A 140 -4.91 -12.64 -3.69
C GLY A 140 -5.14 -13.50 -2.44
N ARG A 141 -5.68 -12.91 -1.38
CA ARG A 141 -6.08 -13.63 -0.15
C ARG A 141 -7.20 -14.62 -0.44
N ALA A 142 -8.19 -14.26 -1.23
CA ALA A 142 -9.28 -15.16 -1.61
C ALA A 142 -8.75 -16.36 -2.42
N ILE A 143 -7.88 -16.12 -3.40
CA ILE A 143 -7.18 -17.18 -4.16
C ILE A 143 -6.38 -18.08 -3.22
N TRP A 144 -5.61 -17.49 -2.31
CA TRP A 144 -4.80 -18.24 -1.35
C TRP A 144 -5.67 -19.16 -0.48
N LEU A 145 -6.73 -18.62 0.14
CA LEU A 145 -7.64 -19.42 0.98
C LEU A 145 -8.33 -20.54 0.20
N ASP A 146 -8.87 -20.23 -0.97
CA ASP A 146 -9.49 -21.22 -1.87
C ASP A 146 -8.50 -22.32 -2.25
N SER A 147 -7.23 -21.95 -2.54
CA SER A 147 -6.19 -22.90 -2.90
C SER A 147 -5.81 -23.84 -1.76
N LEU A 148 -5.88 -23.36 -0.51
CA LEU A 148 -5.62 -24.18 0.66
C LEU A 148 -6.78 -25.13 0.93
N GLU A 149 -8.02 -24.62 0.90
CA GLU A 149 -9.23 -25.39 1.14
C GLU A 149 -9.42 -26.51 0.12
N ARG A 150 -9.20 -26.20 -1.16
CA ARG A 150 -9.41 -27.14 -2.28
C ARG A 150 -8.15 -27.89 -2.67
N ASP A 151 -7.05 -27.71 -1.93
CA ASP A 151 -5.73 -28.30 -2.19
C ASP A 151 -5.29 -28.10 -3.66
N VAL A 152 -5.37 -26.85 -4.13
CA VAL A 152 -4.91 -26.43 -5.45
C VAL A 152 -3.43 -26.11 -5.37
N GLY A 153 -2.59 -27.03 -5.85
CA GLY A 153 -1.17 -26.81 -6.00
C GLY A 153 -0.86 -25.70 -7.02
N PHE A 154 0.35 -25.14 -6.96
CA PHE A 154 0.85 -24.21 -7.98
C PHE A 154 0.05 -22.89 -8.12
N ALA A 155 -0.66 -22.43 -7.07
CA ALA A 155 -1.39 -21.16 -7.10
C ALA A 155 -0.47 -19.91 -7.07
N TRP A 156 0.81 -20.06 -6.70
CA TRP A 156 1.75 -18.94 -6.52
C TRP A 156 1.96 -18.05 -7.77
N PRO A 157 1.95 -18.54 -9.04
CA PRO A 157 2.08 -17.66 -10.20
C PRO A 157 0.84 -16.79 -10.39
N ALA A 158 -0.34 -17.33 -10.08
CA ALA A 158 -1.58 -16.57 -10.09
C ALA A 158 -1.55 -15.47 -9.02
N LEU A 159 -1.04 -15.78 -7.82
CA LEU A 159 -0.82 -14.78 -6.76
C LEU A 159 0.15 -13.68 -7.20
N LEU A 160 1.31 -14.02 -7.78
CA LEU A 160 2.26 -13.02 -8.29
C LEU A 160 1.67 -12.15 -9.41
N LEU A 161 0.92 -12.76 -10.32
CA LEU A 161 0.28 -12.03 -11.41
C LEU A 161 -0.86 -11.14 -10.91
N THR A 162 -1.55 -11.57 -9.84
CA THR A 162 -2.56 -10.74 -9.15
C THR A 162 -1.89 -9.54 -8.47
N ASN A 163 -0.76 -9.72 -7.80
CA ASN A 163 0.00 -8.60 -7.22
C ASN A 163 0.53 -7.62 -8.29
N GLY A 164 0.88 -8.13 -9.48
CA GLY A 164 1.47 -7.31 -10.53
C GLY A 164 0.45 -6.49 -11.31
N ILE A 165 -0.67 -7.11 -11.70
CA ILE A 165 -1.64 -6.54 -12.64
C ILE A 165 -3.11 -6.92 -12.33
N GLY A 166 -3.41 -7.40 -11.13
CA GLY A 166 -4.77 -7.67 -10.66
C GLY A 166 -5.52 -8.76 -11.44
N PRO A 167 -6.58 -8.43 -12.23
CA PRO A 167 -7.48 -9.41 -12.85
C PRO A 167 -6.85 -10.57 -13.65
N PRO A 168 -5.74 -10.40 -14.40
CA PRO A 168 -5.08 -11.51 -15.11
C PRO A 168 -4.61 -12.63 -14.18
N GLY A 169 -4.24 -12.32 -12.93
CA GLY A 169 -3.91 -13.33 -11.93
C GLY A 169 -5.11 -14.20 -11.54
N MET A 170 -6.29 -13.61 -11.41
CA MET A 170 -7.54 -14.34 -11.20
C MET A 170 -7.84 -15.30 -12.38
N LEU A 171 -7.67 -14.83 -13.61
CA LEU A 171 -7.85 -15.67 -14.81
C LEU A 171 -6.87 -16.86 -14.81
N LEU A 172 -5.61 -16.62 -14.43
CA LEU A 172 -4.63 -17.69 -14.30
C LEU A 172 -5.01 -18.69 -13.20
N TYR A 173 -5.55 -18.23 -12.08
CA TYR A 173 -6.03 -19.13 -11.03
C TYR A 173 -7.20 -20.01 -11.49
N VAL A 174 -8.17 -19.42 -12.19
CA VAL A 174 -9.27 -20.16 -12.83
C VAL A 174 -8.72 -21.23 -13.76
N LEU A 175 -7.76 -20.87 -14.62
CA LEU A 175 -7.12 -21.82 -15.54
C LEU A 175 -6.46 -22.97 -14.77
N ILE A 176 -5.69 -22.68 -13.73
CA ILE A 176 -5.03 -23.70 -12.88
C ILE A 176 -6.07 -24.65 -12.28
N CYS A 177 -7.17 -24.14 -11.74
CA CYS A 177 -8.23 -24.96 -11.16
C CYS A 177 -8.89 -25.87 -12.21
N LEU A 178 -9.13 -25.37 -13.42
CA LEU A 178 -9.71 -26.14 -14.50
C LEU A 178 -8.76 -27.26 -14.99
N VAL A 179 -7.49 -26.95 -15.24
CA VAL A 179 -6.53 -27.94 -15.74
C VAL A 179 -6.15 -29.00 -14.70
N THR A 180 -6.29 -28.69 -13.41
CA THR A 180 -6.07 -29.63 -12.30
C THR A 180 -7.32 -30.42 -11.92
N GLY A 181 -8.42 -30.25 -12.65
CA GLY A 181 -9.68 -30.98 -12.42
C GLY A 181 -10.44 -30.55 -11.17
N LYS A 182 -10.13 -29.37 -10.62
CA LYS A 182 -10.78 -28.82 -9.41
C LYS A 182 -12.09 -28.08 -9.74
N GLY A 183 -12.34 -27.76 -11.01
CA GLY A 183 -13.49 -26.96 -11.45
C GLY A 183 -13.28 -25.46 -11.20
N LEU A 184 -14.35 -24.65 -11.28
CA LEU A 184 -14.25 -23.21 -11.02
C LEU A 184 -13.92 -22.92 -9.54
N PRO A 185 -13.16 -21.84 -9.24
CA PRO A 185 -12.97 -21.35 -7.87
C PRO A 185 -14.28 -21.08 -7.14
N THR A 186 -14.33 -21.43 -5.85
CA THR A 186 -15.48 -21.12 -4.99
C THR A 186 -15.30 -19.77 -4.33
N LEU A 187 -14.06 -19.36 -4.04
CA LEU A 187 -13.70 -18.09 -3.41
C LEU A 187 -14.56 -17.78 -2.16
N GLY A 188 -14.94 -18.83 -1.41
CA GLY A 188 -15.77 -18.74 -0.21
C GLY A 188 -17.29 -18.90 -0.43
N TYR A 189 -17.76 -19.13 -1.66
CA TYR A 189 -19.16 -19.48 -1.96
C TYR A 189 -19.31 -20.96 -2.32
N THR A 190 -20.00 -21.72 -1.48
CA THR A 190 -20.45 -23.08 -1.78
C THR A 190 -21.95 -23.05 -2.09
N PRO A 191 -22.39 -23.35 -3.33
CA PRO A 191 -23.80 -23.51 -3.63
C PRO A 191 -24.36 -24.62 -2.73
N SER A 192 -25.53 -24.40 -2.13
CA SER A 192 -26.25 -25.49 -1.45
C SER A 192 -26.54 -26.57 -2.47
N GLU A 193 -26.16 -27.82 -2.21
CA GLU A 193 -26.55 -28.95 -3.04
C GLU A 193 -28.07 -28.91 -3.23
N GLU A 194 -28.53 -28.87 -4.49
CA GLU A 194 -29.94 -29.07 -4.83
C GLU A 194 -30.36 -30.40 -4.20
N LYS A 195 -31.24 -30.32 -3.19
CA LYS A 195 -31.85 -31.48 -2.55
C LYS A 195 -32.85 -32.17 -3.46
#